data_AF-A0A831KNC3-F1
#
_entry.id   AF-A0A831KNC3-F1
#
_cell.length_a   1.000
_cell.length_b   1.000
_cell.length_c   1.000
_cell.angle_alpha   90.00
_cell.angle_beta   90.00
_cell.angle_gamma   90.00
#
_symmetry.space_group_name_H-M   'P 1'
#
loop_
_entity.id
_entity.type
_entity.pdbx_description
1 polymer ?
#
loop_
_entity_poly.entity_id
_entity_poly.type
_entity_poly.pdbx_seq_one_letter_code
_entity_poly.pdbx_strand_id
1 'polypeptide(L)'
;MKREKRRGIFWWILLGILLALLLGYVLKNELAHNHVAPQTQTTQQAKTEKALSEKPESEAVSREQISGIPSSKTGKQGMTSTAGAPGAATSHPKKKVDYCSQLENDVRDFFSYLDSKPYVQHLDLGEPVTDHVRDMVRRLSTHPPVPAGEGIDLRILTKNIFHLYRVLGLKDIRLVREILRNERDSLEINLEILYRWLMAGDKCPDRLGLRPPFQVLYKYAGFLVNTVGGRACLSRRSNLGRILATYYCLLIVHEADTRGLNNYGIDIYPVVISLKNEMSHYHDLEFQSDYLDKLTKMESYYIEKR
;
A
#
# COMPACT_ATOMS: atom_id res chain seq x y z
N MET A 1 -42.51 -41.20 -33.97
CA MET A 1 -42.36 -40.72 -32.56
C MET A 1 -41.48 -41.58 -31.62
N LYS A 2 -41.09 -42.85 -31.90
CA LYS A 2 -40.30 -43.66 -30.93
C LYS A 2 -38.78 -43.39 -30.84
N ARG A 3 -38.18 -42.63 -31.78
CA ARG A 3 -36.69 -42.44 -31.83
C ARG A 3 -36.15 -41.31 -30.95
N GLU A 4 -36.86 -40.20 -30.76
CA GLU A 4 -36.36 -39.06 -29.98
C GLU A 4 -36.26 -39.37 -28.47
N LYS A 5 -37.24 -40.09 -27.91
CA LYS A 5 -37.25 -40.42 -26.48
C LYS A 5 -36.01 -41.24 -26.03
N ARG A 6 -35.36 -41.98 -26.94
CA ARG A 6 -34.08 -42.68 -26.66
C ARG A 6 -32.86 -41.75 -26.62
N ARG A 7 -32.84 -40.64 -27.36
CA ARG A 7 -31.71 -39.69 -27.34
C ARG A 7 -31.61 -38.94 -26.02
N GLY A 8 -32.76 -38.55 -25.43
CA GLY A 8 -32.78 -37.94 -24.09
C GLY A 8 -32.24 -38.88 -23.01
N ILE A 9 -32.72 -40.13 -22.97
CA ILE A 9 -32.27 -41.14 -21.98
C ILE A 9 -30.76 -41.41 -22.13
N PHE A 10 -30.24 -41.50 -23.36
CA PHE A 10 -28.81 -41.70 -23.60
C PHE A 10 -27.97 -40.54 -23.03
N TRP A 11 -28.41 -39.28 -23.20
CA TRP A 11 -27.75 -38.12 -22.60
C TRP A 11 -27.76 -38.14 -21.06
N TRP A 12 -28.85 -38.56 -20.43
CA TRP A 12 -28.91 -38.70 -18.97
C TRP A 12 -27.98 -39.80 -18.42
N ILE A 13 -27.85 -40.92 -19.13
CA ILE A 13 -26.89 -41.98 -18.78
C ILE A 13 -25.45 -41.47 -18.91
N LEU A 14 -25.14 -40.75 -19.99
CA LEU A 14 -23.80 -40.21 -20.24
C LEU A 14 -23.43 -39.13 -19.21
N LEU A 15 -24.38 -38.27 -18.83
CA LEU A 15 -24.24 -37.30 -17.75
C LEU A 15 -23.99 -37.99 -16.39
N GLY A 16 -24.73 -39.06 -16.10
CA GLY A 16 -24.57 -39.84 -14.86
C GLY A 16 -23.19 -40.51 -14.74
N ILE A 17 -22.69 -41.08 -15.84
CA ILE A 17 -21.33 -41.65 -15.90
C ILE A 17 -20.27 -40.57 -15.68
N LEU A 18 -20.44 -39.40 -16.29
CA LEU A 18 -19.49 -38.28 -16.17
C LEU A 18 -19.47 -37.72 -14.74
N LEU A 19 -20.63 -37.59 -14.09
CA LEU A 19 -20.75 -37.26 -12.67
C LEU A 19 -20.10 -38.29 -11.74
N ALA A 20 -20.29 -39.59 -12.01
CA ALA A 20 -19.66 -40.66 -11.22
C ALA A 20 -18.13 -40.66 -11.33
N LEU A 21 -17.58 -40.40 -12.52
CA LEU A 21 -16.14 -40.24 -12.73
C LEU A 21 -15.59 -39.01 -11.99
N LEU A 22 -16.33 -37.90 -11.98
CA LEU A 22 -15.96 -36.68 -11.26
C LEU A 22 -15.97 -36.90 -9.73
N LEU A 23 -17.00 -37.57 -9.20
CA LEU A 23 -17.05 -37.96 -7.78
C LEU A 23 -15.90 -38.90 -7.40
N GLY A 24 -15.62 -39.91 -8.24
CA GLY A 24 -14.52 -40.84 -8.02
C GLY A 24 -13.14 -40.17 -8.03
N TYR A 25 -12.95 -39.17 -8.90
CA TYR A 25 -11.73 -38.37 -8.94
C TYR A 25 -11.55 -37.53 -7.66
N VAL A 26 -12.60 -36.82 -7.23
CA VAL A 26 -12.56 -36.01 -5.99
C VAL A 26 -12.32 -36.88 -4.76
N LEU A 27 -13.05 -37.99 -4.60
CA LEU A 27 -12.88 -38.91 -3.48
C LEU A 27 -11.48 -39.55 -3.44
N LYS A 28 -10.90 -39.89 -4.60
CA LYS A 28 -9.53 -40.39 -4.69
C LYS A 28 -8.51 -39.31 -4.28
N ASN A 29 -8.75 -38.05 -4.61
CA ASN A 29 -7.86 -36.94 -4.25
C ASN A 29 -7.92 -36.61 -2.74
N GLU A 30 -9.11 -36.64 -2.15
CA GLU A 30 -9.33 -36.49 -0.70
C GLU A 30 -8.68 -37.65 0.09
N LEU A 31 -8.84 -38.90 -0.35
CA LEU A 31 -8.18 -40.05 0.28
C LEU A 31 -6.66 -40.03 0.14
N ALA A 32 -6.11 -39.47 -0.94
CA ALA A 32 -4.68 -39.29 -1.11
C ALA A 32 -4.09 -38.20 -0.18
N HIS A 33 -4.86 -37.16 0.14
CA HIS A 33 -4.39 -36.08 1.03
C HIS A 33 -4.48 -36.39 2.53
N ASN A 34 -5.35 -37.33 2.94
CA ASN A 34 -5.54 -37.67 4.36
C ASN A 34 -4.53 -38.68 4.94
N HIS A 35 -3.52 -39.11 4.16
CA HIS A 35 -2.37 -39.88 4.65
C HIS A 35 -1.15 -39.01 4.96
N VAL A 36 -1.32 -38.03 5.85
CA VAL A 36 -0.22 -37.43 6.63
C VAL A 36 -0.47 -37.74 8.10
N ALA A 37 0.29 -38.70 8.63
CA ALA A 37 0.15 -39.11 10.03
C ALA A 37 0.58 -37.97 10.98
N PRO A 38 -0.17 -37.71 12.06
CA PRO A 38 0.20 -36.67 13.03
C PRO A 38 1.44 -37.11 13.82
N GLN A 39 2.51 -36.30 13.77
CA GLN A 39 3.66 -36.51 14.66
C GLN A 39 3.36 -35.94 16.05
N THR A 40 3.34 -36.82 17.05
CA THR A 40 3.17 -36.48 18.45
C THR A 40 4.38 -35.75 19.00
N GLN A 41 4.31 -34.42 19.14
CA GLN A 41 5.26 -33.67 19.96
C GLN A 41 4.85 -33.75 21.43
N THR A 42 5.40 -34.72 22.16
CA THR A 42 5.33 -34.77 23.62
C THR A 42 6.64 -35.32 24.17
N THR A 43 7.57 -34.42 24.52
CA THR A 43 8.59 -34.53 25.59
C THR A 43 9.55 -33.35 25.46
N GLN A 44 9.28 -32.24 26.17
CA GLN A 44 10.30 -31.29 26.68
C GLN A 44 9.70 -30.19 27.61
N GLN A 45 8.83 -30.57 28.55
CA GLN A 45 8.43 -29.72 29.69
C GLN A 45 8.44 -30.52 31.00
N ALA A 46 9.64 -30.96 31.41
CA ALA A 46 9.84 -31.66 32.69
C ALA A 46 11.32 -31.63 33.16
N LYS A 47 12.05 -30.50 33.04
CA LYS A 47 13.42 -30.43 33.57
C LYS A 47 14.04 -29.05 33.88
N THR A 48 13.24 -28.02 34.19
CA THR A 48 13.78 -26.74 34.71
C THR A 48 12.89 -26.08 35.77
N GLU A 49 12.48 -26.84 36.80
CA GLU A 49 11.91 -26.24 38.01
C GLU A 49 12.24 -27.08 39.25
N LYS A 50 13.44 -26.86 39.80
CA LYS A 50 13.84 -27.01 41.22
C LYS A 50 15.36 -26.92 41.37
N ALA A 51 15.87 -25.70 41.20
CA ALA A 51 17.12 -25.26 41.81
C ALA A 51 16.96 -23.78 42.18
N LEU A 52 17.47 -23.42 43.35
CA LEU A 52 17.59 -22.04 43.85
C LEU A 52 16.30 -21.29 44.25
N SER A 53 15.69 -21.78 45.33
CA SER A 53 15.18 -20.88 46.36
C SER A 53 16.37 -20.45 47.22
N GLU A 54 16.72 -19.16 47.27
CA GLU A 54 17.13 -18.43 48.50
C GLU A 54 17.45 -16.94 48.24
N LYS A 55 17.25 -16.10 49.26
CA LYS A 55 17.57 -14.66 49.33
C LYS A 55 18.13 -14.39 50.74
N PRO A 56 19.30 -13.74 50.88
CA PRO A 56 19.43 -12.41 51.51
C PRO A 56 20.28 -11.46 50.62
N GLU A 57 20.14 -10.12 50.55
CA GLU A 57 20.02 -9.03 51.54
C GLU A 57 21.37 -8.37 51.95
N SER A 58 21.41 -7.02 51.86
CA SER A 58 22.50 -6.07 52.19
C SER A 58 23.84 -6.20 51.40
N GLU A 59 24.69 -5.16 51.23
CA GLU A 59 24.77 -3.85 51.87
C GLU A 59 25.44 -2.76 50.97
N ALA A 60 25.59 -1.53 51.49
CA ALA A 60 26.07 -0.28 50.86
C ALA A 60 27.50 -0.34 50.22
N VAL A 61 28.03 0.62 49.44
CA VAL A 61 28.25 2.07 49.73
C VAL A 61 28.46 2.92 48.45
N SER A 62 28.03 4.20 48.55
CA SER A 62 28.47 5.46 47.90
C SER A 62 29.86 5.51 47.21
N ARG A 63 30.29 6.46 46.35
CA ARG A 63 29.87 7.83 45.95
C ARG A 63 30.70 8.22 44.67
N GLU A 64 30.62 9.36 43.96
CA GLU A 64 29.89 10.64 44.05
C GLU A 64 29.57 11.18 42.62
N GLN A 65 30.30 12.20 42.14
CA GLN A 65 30.14 12.94 40.87
C GLN A 65 31.51 13.50 40.43
N ILE A 66 31.64 13.93 39.16
CA ILE A 66 32.24 15.23 38.81
C ILE A 66 31.75 15.63 37.39
N SER A 67 31.36 16.90 37.27
CA SER A 67 30.92 17.56 36.04
C SER A 67 32.06 18.39 35.44
N GLY A 68 31.92 18.82 34.18
CA GLY A 68 32.55 20.07 33.74
C GLY A 68 33.17 20.06 32.33
N ILE A 69 32.51 20.77 31.42
CA ILE A 69 33.15 21.36 30.23
C ILE A 69 33.55 22.79 30.62
N PRO A 70 34.70 23.32 30.16
CA PRO A 70 34.59 24.49 29.29
C PRO A 70 35.64 24.57 28.15
N SER A 71 35.13 24.81 26.95
CA SER A 71 35.55 25.86 25.99
C SER A 71 37.05 26.14 25.77
N SER A 72 37.52 26.00 24.52
CA SER A 72 38.76 26.63 24.04
C SER A 72 38.52 27.55 22.84
N LYS A 73 39.37 28.58 22.71
CA LYS A 73 39.20 29.71 21.80
C LYS A 73 40.08 29.61 20.55
N THR A 74 39.64 30.34 19.53
CA THR A 74 40.36 30.84 18.35
C THR A 74 41.87 31.01 18.50
N GLY A 75 42.63 30.53 17.51
CA GLY A 75 44.02 30.89 17.26
C GLY A 75 44.28 31.13 15.75
N LYS A 76 44.99 32.21 15.40
CA LYS A 76 45.42 32.57 14.03
C LYS A 76 46.94 32.73 14.00
N GLN A 77 47.59 32.15 12.98
CA GLN A 77 48.84 32.54 12.28
C GLN A 77 49.16 31.34 11.36
N GLY A 78 49.41 31.43 10.06
CA GLY A 78 50.39 32.22 9.28
C GLY A 78 51.23 31.16 8.51
N MET A 79 51.41 31.18 7.19
CA MET A 79 52.26 32.12 6.44
C MET A 79 52.06 31.99 4.90
N THR A 80 52.10 33.13 4.19
CA THR A 80 52.56 33.39 2.79
C THR A 80 52.34 32.43 1.59
N SER A 81 51.64 32.97 0.57
CA SER A 81 52.11 33.27 -0.82
C SER A 81 52.82 32.19 -1.66
N THR A 82 52.48 31.96 -2.94
CA THR A 82 52.65 32.93 -4.05
C THR A 82 51.77 32.60 -5.29
N ALA A 83 51.60 33.58 -6.17
CA ALA A 83 50.69 33.68 -7.32
C ALA A 83 50.58 32.50 -8.32
N GLY A 84 49.36 32.34 -8.87
CA GLY A 84 49.05 31.65 -10.13
C GLY A 84 47.75 32.22 -10.72
N ALA A 85 47.74 32.54 -12.03
CA ALA A 85 46.62 33.22 -12.70
C ALA A 85 45.37 32.31 -12.86
N PRO A 86 44.15 32.87 -13.01
CA PRO A 86 42.91 32.10 -12.86
C PRO A 86 42.62 31.19 -14.06
N GLY A 87 42.79 29.88 -13.85
CA GLY A 87 42.15 28.88 -14.71
C GLY A 87 40.63 29.00 -14.59
N ALA A 88 39.95 29.23 -15.72
CA ALA A 88 38.51 29.39 -15.77
C ALA A 88 37.80 28.09 -15.38
N ALA A 89 37.42 27.98 -14.11
CA ALA A 89 36.44 26.99 -13.67
C ALA A 89 35.10 27.35 -14.32
N THR A 90 34.78 26.71 -15.44
CA THR A 90 33.44 26.72 -16.03
C THR A 90 32.47 26.08 -15.05
N SER A 91 31.93 26.92 -14.15
CA SER A 91 30.77 26.60 -13.35
C SER A 91 29.59 26.42 -14.30
N HIS A 92 29.39 25.20 -14.79
CA HIS A 92 28.15 24.83 -15.45
C HIS A 92 27.00 25.23 -14.51
N PRO A 93 26.12 26.16 -14.91
CA PRO A 93 25.03 26.57 -14.05
C PRO A 93 24.15 25.34 -13.85
N LYS A 94 24.07 24.84 -12.62
CA LYS A 94 23.11 23.80 -12.24
C LYS A 94 21.73 24.34 -12.59
N LYS A 95 21.17 23.88 -13.72
CA LYS A 95 19.85 24.28 -14.20
C LYS A 95 18.88 24.06 -13.04
N LYS A 96 18.25 25.14 -12.58
CA LYS A 96 17.23 25.06 -11.54
C LYS A 96 16.03 24.31 -12.13
N VAL A 97 15.95 23.01 -11.86
CA VAL A 97 14.89 22.14 -12.38
C VAL A 97 13.57 22.62 -11.80
N ASP A 98 12.57 22.79 -12.66
CA ASP A 98 11.21 23.11 -12.22
C ASP A 98 10.57 21.87 -11.57
N TYR A 99 10.11 22.02 -10.34
CA TYR A 99 9.48 20.96 -9.55
C TYR A 99 8.25 20.37 -10.26
N CYS A 100 7.39 21.22 -10.85
CA CYS A 100 6.17 20.73 -11.49
C CYS A 100 6.48 19.95 -12.77
N SER A 101 7.41 20.44 -13.58
CA SER A 101 7.89 19.72 -14.77
C SER A 101 8.61 18.43 -14.42
N GLN A 102 9.40 18.39 -13.33
CA GLN A 102 10.03 17.15 -12.86
C GLN A 102 8.97 16.12 -12.46
N LEU A 103 8.01 16.49 -11.63
CA LEU A 103 6.95 15.58 -11.16
C LEU A 103 6.06 15.05 -12.30
N GLU A 104 5.80 15.88 -13.33
CA GLU A 104 5.11 15.45 -14.55
C GLU A 104 5.95 14.46 -15.38
N ASN A 105 7.26 14.68 -15.46
CA ASN A 105 8.18 13.76 -16.13
C ASN A 105 8.26 12.43 -15.37
N ASP A 106 8.47 12.44 -14.05
CA ASP A 106 8.59 11.22 -13.22
C ASP A 106 7.37 10.29 -13.42
N VAL A 107 6.15 10.85 -13.47
CA VAL A 107 4.90 10.11 -13.70
C VAL A 107 4.79 9.60 -15.15
N ARG A 108 5.10 10.44 -16.15
CA ARG A 108 5.04 10.06 -17.56
C ARG A 108 6.06 8.97 -17.89
N ASP A 109 7.26 9.10 -17.33
CA ASP A 109 8.38 8.21 -17.58
C ASP A 109 8.14 6.84 -16.91
N PHE A 110 7.45 6.80 -15.75
CA PHE A 110 6.93 5.56 -15.16
C PHE A 110 5.92 4.84 -16.08
N PHE A 111 4.93 5.54 -16.64
CA PHE A 111 3.98 4.90 -17.56
C PHE A 111 4.64 4.46 -18.87
N SER A 112 5.57 5.27 -19.40
CA SER A 112 6.37 4.92 -20.59
C SER A 112 7.28 3.70 -20.34
N TYR A 113 7.80 3.57 -19.12
CA TYR A 113 8.50 2.37 -18.65
C TYR A 113 7.56 1.16 -18.65
N LEU A 114 6.31 1.29 -18.17
CA LEU A 114 5.34 0.20 -18.16
C LEU A 114 4.97 -0.29 -19.56
N ASP A 115 4.84 0.60 -20.55
CA ASP A 115 4.60 0.24 -21.96
C ASP A 115 5.68 -0.71 -22.53
N SER A 116 6.90 -0.67 -22.01
CA SER A 116 8.00 -1.56 -22.41
C SER A 116 7.95 -2.97 -21.79
N LYS A 117 7.07 -3.22 -20.82
CA LYS A 117 7.15 -4.42 -19.97
C LYS A 117 6.37 -5.61 -20.56
N PRO A 118 6.95 -6.82 -20.60
CA PRO A 118 6.25 -8.01 -21.10
C PRO A 118 4.92 -8.31 -20.38
N TYR A 119 4.83 -8.04 -19.07
CA TYR A 119 3.62 -8.25 -18.27
C TYR A 119 2.50 -7.21 -18.54
N VAL A 120 2.82 -6.11 -19.23
CA VAL A 120 1.85 -5.14 -19.74
C VAL A 120 1.50 -5.46 -21.19
N GLN A 121 2.51 -5.69 -22.03
CA GLN A 121 2.34 -5.98 -23.45
C GLN A 121 1.43 -7.19 -23.70
N HIS A 122 1.52 -8.26 -22.89
CA HIS A 122 0.64 -9.42 -23.00
C HIS A 122 -0.85 -9.16 -22.68
N LEU A 123 -1.22 -7.94 -22.27
CA LEU A 123 -2.60 -7.54 -22.01
C LEU A 123 -3.30 -6.97 -23.25
N ASP A 124 -2.56 -6.83 -24.36
CA ASP A 124 -3.04 -6.30 -25.64
C ASP A 124 -3.88 -5.03 -25.43
N LEU A 125 -3.28 -4.03 -24.75
CA LEU A 125 -3.99 -2.80 -24.39
C LEU A 125 -4.54 -2.09 -25.64
N GLY A 126 -3.74 -2.03 -26.71
CA GLY A 126 -4.07 -1.38 -27.98
C GLY A 126 -3.75 0.12 -28.01
N GLU A 127 -3.40 0.67 -26.84
CA GLU A 127 -3.09 2.07 -26.57
C GLU A 127 -2.01 2.13 -25.47
N PRO A 128 -1.28 3.25 -25.31
CA PRO A 128 -0.34 3.45 -24.21
C PRO A 128 -1.01 3.33 -22.84
N VAL A 129 -0.30 2.79 -21.84
CA VAL A 129 -0.79 2.68 -20.45
C VAL A 129 -1.27 4.04 -19.92
N THR A 130 -0.60 5.14 -20.28
CA THR A 130 -0.99 6.50 -19.88
C THR A 130 -2.43 6.83 -20.30
N ASP A 131 -2.84 6.45 -21.52
CA ASP A 131 -4.17 6.76 -22.05
C ASP A 131 -5.23 5.85 -21.41
N HIS A 132 -4.89 4.58 -21.21
CA HIS A 132 -5.74 3.63 -20.50
C HIS A 132 -6.01 4.06 -19.04
N VAL A 133 -4.96 4.48 -18.32
CA VAL A 133 -5.07 5.00 -16.95
C VAL A 133 -5.85 6.33 -16.91
N ARG A 134 -5.75 7.17 -17.95
CA ARG A 134 -6.58 8.39 -18.07
C ARG A 134 -8.07 8.05 -18.13
N ASP A 135 -8.45 7.04 -18.92
CA ASP A 135 -9.84 6.59 -18.95
C ASP A 135 -10.29 5.95 -17.63
N MET A 136 -9.44 5.15 -16.99
CA MET A 136 -9.70 4.62 -15.65
C MET A 136 -9.98 5.75 -14.64
N VAL A 137 -9.12 6.78 -14.58
CA VAL A 137 -9.29 7.95 -13.70
C VAL A 137 -10.60 8.69 -14.02
N ARG A 138 -10.94 8.86 -15.31
CA ARG A 138 -12.21 9.46 -15.76
C ARG A 138 -13.42 8.67 -15.29
N ARG A 139 -13.44 7.34 -15.47
CA ARG A 139 -14.54 6.46 -15.02
C ARG A 139 -14.67 6.43 -13.50
N LEU A 140 -13.55 6.34 -12.77
CA LEU A 140 -13.52 6.40 -11.32
C LEU A 140 -14.03 7.74 -10.78
N SER A 141 -13.66 8.86 -11.41
CA SER A 141 -14.06 10.21 -11.00
C SER A 141 -15.55 10.49 -11.24
N THR A 142 -16.11 9.97 -12.33
CA THR A 142 -17.54 10.08 -12.64
C THR A 142 -18.41 9.15 -11.79
N HIS A 143 -17.83 8.08 -11.24
CA HIS A 143 -18.52 7.10 -10.40
C HIS A 143 -17.79 6.93 -9.05
N PRO A 144 -17.78 7.93 -8.16
CA PRO A 144 -17.12 7.82 -6.87
C PRO A 144 -17.93 6.91 -5.91
N PRO A 145 -17.25 6.16 -5.02
CA PRO A 145 -17.89 5.36 -3.98
C PRO A 145 -18.48 6.24 -2.86
N VAL A 146 -19.27 5.63 -1.98
CA VAL A 146 -19.74 6.27 -0.75
C VAL A 146 -18.91 5.72 0.42
N PRO A 147 -18.04 6.51 1.06
CA PRO A 147 -17.01 5.98 1.97
C PRO A 147 -17.51 5.69 3.39
N ALA A 148 -18.77 5.96 3.73
CA ALA A 148 -19.35 5.74 5.06
C ALA A 148 -20.84 5.38 4.96
N GLY A 149 -21.45 5.00 6.09
CA GLY A 149 -22.89 4.71 6.19
C GLY A 149 -23.31 3.27 5.86
N GLU A 150 -22.37 2.36 5.59
CA GLU A 150 -22.67 0.94 5.30
C GLU A 150 -23.43 0.22 6.42
N GLY A 151 -23.23 0.61 7.68
CA GLY A 151 -23.96 0.08 8.83
C GLY A 151 -25.38 0.64 8.99
N ILE A 152 -25.77 1.65 8.21
CA ILE A 152 -27.09 2.29 8.24
C ILE A 152 -27.90 1.91 7.00
N ASP A 153 -27.27 1.86 5.82
CA ASP A 153 -27.91 1.47 4.56
C ASP A 153 -27.14 0.35 3.84
N LEU A 154 -27.72 -0.86 3.86
CA LEU A 154 -27.18 -2.05 3.18
C LEU A 154 -27.06 -1.88 1.65
N ARG A 155 -27.77 -0.92 1.04
CA ARG A 155 -27.61 -0.59 -0.39
C ARG A 155 -26.25 0.08 -0.65
N ILE A 156 -25.70 0.82 0.32
CA ILE A 156 -24.35 1.40 0.23
C ILE A 156 -23.32 0.26 0.25
N LEU A 157 -23.43 -0.65 1.22
CA LEU A 157 -22.59 -1.86 1.30
C LEU A 157 -22.61 -2.67 -0.01
N THR A 158 -23.80 -2.95 -0.54
CA THR A 158 -23.99 -3.71 -1.79
C THR A 158 -23.41 -3.00 -3.02
N LYS A 159 -23.42 -1.66 -3.05
CA LYS A 159 -22.75 -0.86 -4.09
C LYS A 159 -21.23 -0.97 -3.96
N ASN A 160 -20.71 -0.77 -2.75
CA ASN A 160 -19.27 -0.71 -2.45
C ASN A 160 -18.53 -2.04 -2.67
N ILE A 161 -19.12 -3.19 -2.30
CA ILE A 161 -18.45 -4.52 -2.38
C ILE A 161 -17.90 -4.84 -3.78
N PHE A 162 -18.60 -4.45 -4.84
CA PHE A 162 -18.18 -4.67 -6.23
C PHE A 162 -17.84 -3.36 -6.97
N HIS A 163 -17.63 -2.25 -6.27
CA HIS A 163 -17.47 -0.92 -6.86
C HIS A 163 -16.39 -0.88 -7.95
N LEU A 164 -15.15 -1.25 -7.60
CA LEU A 164 -14.03 -1.23 -8.53
C LEU A 164 -14.25 -2.15 -9.74
N TYR A 165 -14.81 -3.34 -9.55
CA TYR A 165 -15.12 -4.26 -10.65
C TYR A 165 -16.19 -3.71 -11.61
N ARG A 166 -17.20 -2.99 -11.09
CA ARG A 166 -18.26 -2.37 -11.91
C ARG A 166 -17.76 -1.18 -12.71
N VAL A 167 -16.88 -0.36 -12.13
CA VAL A 167 -16.39 0.88 -12.77
C VAL A 167 -15.20 0.60 -13.71
N LEU A 168 -14.28 -0.28 -13.32
CA LEU A 168 -13.06 -0.59 -14.07
C LEU A 168 -13.22 -1.78 -15.02
N GLY A 169 -13.98 -2.81 -14.65
CA GLY A 169 -14.06 -4.04 -15.45
C GLY A 169 -12.78 -4.87 -15.42
N LEU A 170 -12.73 -5.95 -16.21
CA LEU A 170 -11.71 -6.99 -16.05
C LEU A 170 -10.32 -6.62 -16.59
N LYS A 171 -10.23 -5.86 -17.70
CA LYS A 171 -8.96 -5.51 -18.36
C LYS A 171 -8.12 -4.61 -17.45
N ASP A 172 -8.71 -3.52 -16.99
CA ASP A 172 -8.17 -2.54 -16.05
C ASP A 172 -7.73 -3.18 -14.71
N ILE A 173 -8.61 -4.00 -14.10
CA ILE A 173 -8.29 -4.71 -12.85
C ILE A 173 -7.13 -5.68 -13.03
N ARG A 174 -7.02 -6.31 -14.22
CA ARG A 174 -5.86 -7.15 -14.57
C ARG A 174 -4.60 -6.31 -14.73
N LEU A 175 -4.64 -5.17 -15.43
CA LEU A 175 -3.49 -4.26 -15.56
C LEU A 175 -2.96 -3.82 -14.19
N VAL A 176 -3.83 -3.26 -13.34
CA VAL A 176 -3.44 -2.84 -11.98
C VAL A 176 -2.87 -4.00 -11.16
N ARG A 177 -3.44 -5.20 -11.31
CA ARG A 177 -2.92 -6.40 -10.64
C ARG A 177 -1.54 -6.81 -11.13
N GLU A 178 -1.27 -6.78 -12.44
CA GLU A 178 0.05 -7.14 -12.96
C GLU A 178 1.10 -6.08 -12.58
N ILE A 179 0.78 -4.78 -12.65
CA ILE A 179 1.69 -3.71 -12.17
C ILE A 179 2.04 -3.94 -10.70
N LEU A 180 1.05 -4.04 -9.81
CA LEU A 180 1.27 -4.25 -8.36
C LEU A 180 1.97 -5.58 -8.01
N ARG A 181 2.00 -6.54 -8.93
CA ARG A 181 2.68 -7.84 -8.73
C ARG A 181 4.14 -7.80 -9.17
N ASN A 182 4.45 -7.11 -10.26
CA ASN A 182 5.77 -7.11 -10.87
C ASN A 182 6.62 -5.90 -10.42
N GLU A 183 6.01 -4.76 -10.14
CA GLU A 183 6.68 -3.56 -9.61
C GLU A 183 6.66 -3.53 -8.07
N ARG A 184 7.00 -4.67 -7.44
CA ARG A 184 7.05 -4.77 -5.97
C ARG A 184 8.23 -3.97 -5.41
N ASP A 185 9.40 -4.12 -6.02
CA ASP A 185 10.67 -3.61 -5.49
C ASP A 185 10.78 -2.08 -5.67
N SER A 186 10.08 -1.53 -6.66
CA SER A 186 9.96 -0.09 -6.94
C SER A 186 8.72 0.55 -6.26
N LEU A 187 7.93 -0.21 -5.50
CA LEU A 187 6.57 0.18 -5.11
C LEU A 187 6.50 1.39 -4.17
N GLU A 188 7.44 1.52 -3.23
CA GLU A 188 7.51 2.67 -2.32
C GLU A 188 7.74 3.98 -3.09
N ILE A 189 8.76 4.00 -3.96
CA ILE A 189 9.12 5.15 -4.79
C ILE A 189 7.98 5.51 -5.75
N ASN A 190 7.40 4.51 -6.43
CA ASN A 190 6.29 4.71 -7.36
C ASN A 190 5.05 5.32 -6.66
N LEU A 191 4.69 4.82 -5.47
CA LEU A 191 3.56 5.36 -4.71
C LEU A 191 3.86 6.73 -4.11
N GLU A 192 5.11 7.06 -3.76
CA GLU A 192 5.49 8.41 -3.34
C GLU A 192 5.36 9.43 -4.48
N ILE A 193 5.87 9.10 -5.67
CA ILE A 193 5.77 9.93 -6.87
C ILE A 193 4.28 10.16 -7.22
N LEU A 194 3.49 9.08 -7.26
CA LEU A 194 2.06 9.16 -7.54
C LEU A 194 1.31 9.97 -6.48
N TYR A 195 1.60 9.78 -5.19
CA TYR A 195 0.98 10.58 -4.11
C TYR A 195 1.31 12.06 -4.25
N ARG A 196 2.59 12.41 -4.49
CA ARG A 196 3.02 13.80 -4.70
C ARG A 196 2.35 14.42 -5.92
N TRP A 197 2.21 13.66 -7.01
CA TRP A 197 1.47 14.09 -8.20
C TRP A 197 -0.01 14.35 -7.91
N LEU A 198 -0.69 13.43 -7.22
CA LEU A 198 -2.09 13.56 -6.86
C LEU A 198 -2.33 14.77 -5.94
N MET A 199 -1.44 14.99 -4.97
CA MET A 199 -1.57 16.06 -3.97
C MET A 199 -1.06 17.43 -4.43
N ALA A 200 -0.46 17.52 -5.63
CA ALA A 200 -0.06 18.81 -6.21
C ALA A 200 -1.28 19.74 -6.44
N GLY A 201 -2.48 19.19 -6.66
CA GLY A 201 -3.71 19.96 -6.90
C GLY A 201 -3.54 20.98 -8.01
N ASP A 202 -4.01 22.20 -7.81
CA ASP A 202 -3.89 23.30 -8.79
C ASP A 202 -2.51 23.99 -8.78
N LYS A 203 -1.56 23.56 -7.92
CA LYS A 203 -0.22 24.17 -7.80
C LYS A 203 0.70 23.83 -8.97
N CYS A 204 0.43 22.72 -9.66
CA CYS A 204 1.13 22.29 -10.87
C CYS A 204 0.10 22.03 -11.98
N PRO A 205 0.43 22.24 -13.26
CA PRO A 205 -0.43 21.78 -14.34
C PRO A 205 -0.66 20.25 -14.29
N ASP A 206 -1.74 19.79 -14.90
CA ASP A 206 -1.98 18.38 -15.20
C ASP A 206 -2.07 18.22 -16.72
N ARG A 207 -0.92 18.15 -17.41
CA ARG A 207 -0.91 17.93 -18.87
C ARG A 207 -1.22 16.49 -19.24
N LEU A 208 -1.08 15.55 -18.30
CA LEU A 208 -1.35 14.13 -18.51
C LEU A 208 -2.86 13.81 -18.41
N GLY A 209 -3.64 14.65 -17.75
CA GLY A 209 -5.07 14.45 -17.49
C GLY A 209 -5.34 13.37 -16.43
N LEU A 210 -4.38 13.12 -15.54
CA LEU A 210 -4.38 11.99 -14.60
C LEU A 210 -4.71 12.38 -13.16
N ARG A 211 -4.88 13.67 -12.86
CA ARG A 211 -5.12 14.16 -11.50
C ARG A 211 -6.63 14.38 -11.26
N PRO A 212 -7.34 13.47 -10.59
CA PRO A 212 -8.75 13.68 -10.24
C PRO A 212 -8.89 14.79 -9.18
N PRO A 213 -10.06 15.45 -9.08
CA PRO A 213 -10.31 16.44 -8.04
C PRO A 213 -10.13 15.89 -6.62
N PHE A 214 -9.67 16.72 -5.68
CA PHE A 214 -9.39 16.28 -4.30
C PHE A 214 -10.58 15.60 -3.61
N GLN A 215 -11.83 16.03 -3.88
CA GLN A 215 -13.03 15.36 -3.35
C GLN A 215 -13.18 13.91 -3.83
N VAL A 216 -12.71 13.58 -5.03
CA VAL A 216 -12.69 12.21 -5.57
C VAL A 216 -11.62 11.39 -4.82
N LEU A 217 -10.41 11.95 -4.67
CA LEU A 217 -9.34 11.31 -3.89
C LEU A 217 -9.78 10.98 -2.46
N TYR A 218 -10.36 11.95 -1.76
CA TYR A 218 -10.93 11.76 -0.42
C TYR A 218 -11.98 10.64 -0.38
N LYS A 219 -12.93 10.59 -1.33
CA LYS A 219 -13.93 9.51 -1.39
C LYS A 219 -13.31 8.14 -1.64
N TYR A 220 -12.29 8.02 -2.50
CA TYR A 220 -11.61 6.74 -2.74
C TYR A 220 -10.71 6.31 -1.57
N ALA A 221 -9.98 7.23 -0.96
CA ALA A 221 -9.17 6.96 0.23
C ALA A 221 -10.06 6.51 1.39
N GLY A 222 -11.14 7.25 1.66
CA GLY A 222 -12.16 6.88 2.64
C GLY A 222 -12.81 5.54 2.33
N PHE A 223 -13.16 5.27 1.07
CA PHE A 223 -13.68 3.96 0.66
C PHE A 223 -12.69 2.83 1.01
N LEU A 224 -11.41 2.98 0.65
CA LEU A 224 -10.39 1.95 0.88
C LEU A 224 -10.15 1.62 2.35
N VAL A 225 -10.16 2.62 3.26
CA VAL A 225 -9.92 2.37 4.70
C VAL A 225 -11.20 2.11 5.51
N ASN A 226 -12.32 2.73 5.16
CA ASN A 226 -13.53 2.76 6.00
C ASN A 226 -14.63 1.77 5.57
N THR A 227 -14.65 1.30 4.32
CA THR A 227 -15.69 0.39 3.82
C THR A 227 -15.27 -1.08 3.83
N VAL A 228 -16.24 -1.99 3.93
CA VAL A 228 -16.02 -3.44 3.82
C VAL A 228 -15.45 -3.80 2.45
N GLY A 229 -16.00 -3.24 1.38
CA GLY A 229 -15.54 -3.48 0.01
C GLY A 229 -14.10 -3.01 -0.24
N GLY A 230 -13.79 -1.79 0.19
CA GLY A 230 -12.46 -1.19 0.06
C GLY A 230 -11.40 -1.92 0.87
N ARG A 231 -11.64 -2.20 2.15
CA ARG A 231 -10.72 -2.98 2.99
C ARG A 231 -10.48 -4.37 2.41
N ALA A 232 -11.53 -5.07 1.95
CA ALA A 232 -11.38 -6.37 1.30
C ALA A 232 -10.53 -6.31 0.02
N CYS A 233 -10.56 -5.21 -0.75
CA CYS A 233 -9.65 -5.02 -1.89
C CYS A 233 -8.18 -4.88 -1.45
N LEU A 234 -7.92 -4.10 -0.39
CA LEU A 234 -6.59 -3.95 0.21
C LEU A 234 -6.06 -5.27 0.79
N SER A 235 -6.87 -6.00 1.57
CA SER A 235 -6.52 -7.31 2.17
C SER A 235 -6.19 -8.41 1.15
N ARG A 236 -6.55 -8.21 -0.13
CA ARG A 236 -6.20 -9.13 -1.23
C ARG A 236 -4.91 -8.75 -1.98
N ARG A 237 -4.14 -7.77 -1.49
CA ARG A 237 -2.82 -7.38 -2.01
C ARG A 237 -1.69 -8.05 -1.19
N SER A 238 -0.44 -7.92 -1.64
CA SER A 238 0.74 -8.24 -0.83
C SER A 238 0.80 -7.34 0.43
N ASN A 239 1.51 -7.77 1.47
CA ASN A 239 1.64 -6.99 2.71
C ASN A 239 2.18 -5.57 2.45
N LEU A 240 3.31 -5.44 1.73
CA LEU A 240 3.87 -4.16 1.30
C LEU A 240 2.83 -3.29 0.58
N GLY A 241 2.17 -3.83 -0.45
CA GLY A 241 1.18 -3.08 -1.23
C GLY A 241 -0.07 -2.68 -0.43
N ARG A 242 -0.50 -3.50 0.53
CA ARG A 242 -1.59 -3.17 1.47
C ARG A 242 -1.17 -2.06 2.43
N ILE A 243 0.00 -2.19 3.05
CA ILE A 243 0.53 -1.24 4.04
C ILE A 243 0.69 0.14 3.40
N LEU A 244 1.40 0.23 2.27
CA LEU A 244 1.62 1.48 1.56
C LEU A 244 0.32 2.11 1.05
N ALA A 245 -0.57 1.33 0.42
CA ALA A 245 -1.86 1.85 -0.03
C ALA A 245 -2.72 2.36 1.14
N THR A 246 -2.71 1.67 2.29
CA THR A 246 -3.38 2.14 3.51
C THR A 246 -2.77 3.46 3.98
N TYR A 247 -1.45 3.52 4.10
CA TYR A 247 -0.70 4.72 4.52
C TYR A 247 -1.06 5.95 3.66
N TYR A 248 -0.97 5.86 2.33
CA TYR A 248 -1.31 6.98 1.45
C TYR A 248 -2.81 7.34 1.48
N CYS A 249 -3.71 6.38 1.74
CA CYS A 249 -5.12 6.70 1.98
C CYS A 249 -5.32 7.48 3.30
N LEU A 250 -4.60 7.12 4.38
CA LEU A 250 -4.67 7.85 5.64
C LEU A 250 -4.16 9.28 5.49
N LEU A 251 -3.10 9.52 4.71
CA LEU A 251 -2.64 10.88 4.43
C LEU A 251 -3.72 11.73 3.72
N ILE A 252 -4.41 11.16 2.72
CA ILE A 252 -5.48 11.86 1.99
C ILE A 252 -6.67 12.18 2.89
N VAL A 253 -7.10 11.24 3.75
CA VAL A 253 -8.21 11.49 4.69
C VAL A 253 -7.79 12.48 5.78
N HIS A 254 -6.57 12.39 6.29
CA HIS A 254 -6.03 13.37 7.24
C HIS A 254 -5.97 14.78 6.64
N GLU A 255 -5.56 14.93 5.38
CA GLU A 255 -5.60 16.23 4.69
C GLU A 255 -7.04 16.74 4.48
N ALA A 256 -8.02 15.85 4.36
CA ALA A 256 -9.42 16.26 4.36
C ALA A 256 -9.88 16.71 5.76
N ASP A 257 -9.42 16.06 6.83
CA ASP A 257 -9.69 16.48 8.22
C ASP A 257 -9.07 17.84 8.58
N THR A 258 -7.80 18.07 8.24
CA THR A 258 -7.10 19.34 8.52
C THR A 258 -7.70 20.52 7.77
N ARG A 259 -8.29 20.29 6.59
CA ARG A 259 -9.01 21.29 5.78
C ARG A 259 -10.50 21.44 6.14
N GLY A 260 -11.03 20.66 7.09
CA GLY A 260 -12.46 20.67 7.40
C GLY A 260 -13.37 20.11 6.29
N LEU A 261 -12.82 19.26 5.43
CA LEU A 261 -13.48 18.63 4.27
C LEU A 261 -13.90 17.17 4.52
N ASN A 262 -13.68 16.62 5.72
CA ASN A 262 -14.10 15.25 6.11
C ASN A 262 -15.63 15.15 6.34
N ASN A 263 -16.41 15.45 5.29
CA ASN A 263 -17.88 15.55 5.32
C ASN A 263 -18.59 14.22 5.65
N TYR A 264 -17.91 13.08 5.56
CA TYR A 264 -18.43 11.77 5.95
C TYR A 264 -18.09 11.37 7.39
N GLY A 265 -17.37 12.20 8.15
CA GLY A 265 -17.03 11.93 9.56
C GLY A 265 -16.19 10.66 9.75
N ILE A 266 -15.24 10.41 8.84
CA ILE A 266 -14.43 9.18 8.84
C ILE A 266 -13.38 9.30 9.96
N ASP A 267 -13.57 8.58 11.07
CA ASP A 267 -12.52 8.44 12.10
C ASP A 267 -11.44 7.46 11.62
N ILE A 268 -10.27 7.99 11.28
CA ILE A 268 -9.11 7.18 10.89
C ILE A 268 -8.20 6.80 12.06
N TYR A 269 -8.39 7.34 13.27
CA TYR A 269 -7.50 7.12 14.41
C TYR A 269 -7.23 5.64 14.73
N PRO A 270 -8.22 4.72 14.74
CA PRO A 270 -7.96 3.29 14.96
C PRO A 270 -7.05 2.68 13.88
N VAL A 271 -7.18 3.16 12.64
CA VAL A 271 -6.38 2.69 11.49
C VAL A 271 -4.96 3.27 11.55
N VAL A 272 -4.80 4.52 12.02
CA VAL A 272 -3.48 5.14 12.27
C VAL A 272 -2.68 4.33 13.28
N ILE A 273 -3.27 4.00 14.45
CA ILE A 273 -2.59 3.19 15.47
C ILE A 273 -2.24 1.80 14.91
N SER A 274 -3.20 1.12 14.30
CA SER A 274 -3.00 -0.24 13.77
C SER A 274 -1.90 -0.27 12.71
N LEU A 275 -1.86 0.73 11.81
CA LEU A 275 -0.86 0.80 10.76
C LEU A 275 0.52 1.22 11.31
N LYS A 276 0.59 2.14 12.27
CA LYS A 276 1.84 2.52 12.93
C LYS A 276 2.49 1.31 13.61
N ASN A 277 1.71 0.55 14.37
CA ASN A 277 2.19 -0.68 15.01
C ASN A 277 2.57 -1.78 13.98
N GLU A 278 1.86 -1.88 12.86
CA GLU A 278 2.25 -2.81 11.81
C GLU A 278 3.56 -2.41 11.12
N MET A 279 3.69 -1.13 10.73
CA MET A 279 4.87 -0.62 10.03
C MET A 279 6.12 -0.66 10.90
N SER A 280 6.03 -0.51 12.23
CA SER A 280 7.19 -0.61 13.12
C SER A 280 7.80 -2.02 13.20
N HIS A 281 7.04 -3.06 12.86
CA HIS A 281 7.49 -4.46 12.84
C HIS A 281 7.74 -4.98 11.42
N TYR A 282 7.59 -4.14 10.39
CA TYR A 282 7.75 -4.52 8.99
C TYR A 282 9.09 -3.98 8.46
N HIS A 283 10.09 -4.85 8.35
CA HIS A 283 11.47 -4.47 8.05
C HIS A 283 11.77 -4.24 6.56
N ASP A 284 10.95 -4.74 5.63
CA ASP A 284 11.13 -4.54 4.18
C ASP A 284 10.62 -3.16 3.70
N LEU A 285 10.73 -2.10 4.51
CA LEU A 285 10.34 -0.73 4.15
C LEU A 285 11.57 0.18 4.10
N GLU A 286 11.90 0.72 2.93
CA GLU A 286 13.04 1.63 2.76
C GLU A 286 12.81 2.96 3.52
N PHE A 287 11.59 3.48 3.51
CA PHE A 287 11.25 4.77 4.14
C PHE A 287 10.54 4.61 5.51
N GLN A 288 10.81 3.52 6.23
CA GLN A 288 10.12 3.16 7.48
C GLN A 288 10.08 4.31 8.51
N SER A 289 11.20 5.01 8.72
CA SER A 289 11.29 6.15 9.65
C SER A 289 10.30 7.25 9.31
N ASP A 290 10.27 7.67 8.06
CA ASP A 290 9.47 8.78 7.56
C ASP A 290 7.97 8.49 7.64
N TYR A 291 7.61 7.21 7.45
CA TYR A 291 6.24 6.73 7.62
C TYR A 291 5.82 6.76 9.09
N LEU A 292 6.66 6.24 10.01
CA LEU A 292 6.38 6.24 11.45
C LEU A 292 6.31 7.65 12.05
N ASP A 293 7.16 8.57 11.59
CA ASP A 293 7.15 9.98 11.97
C ASP A 293 5.83 10.68 11.60
N LYS A 294 5.35 10.45 10.37
CA LYS A 294 4.08 11.02 9.88
C LYS A 294 2.88 10.41 10.60
N LEU A 295 2.86 9.09 10.80
CA LEU A 295 1.80 8.42 11.55
C LEU A 295 1.78 8.85 13.02
N THR A 296 2.93 9.12 13.64
CA THR A 296 3.00 9.65 15.01
C THR A 296 2.44 11.08 15.10
N LYS A 297 2.77 11.96 14.14
CA LYS A 297 2.18 13.32 14.07
C LYS A 297 0.66 13.28 13.89
N MET A 298 0.16 12.36 13.06
CA MET A 298 -1.27 12.12 12.88
C MET A 298 -1.93 11.59 14.17
N GLU A 299 -1.31 10.63 14.86
CA GLU A 299 -1.79 10.10 16.14
C GLU A 299 -1.95 11.22 17.19
N SER A 300 -0.93 12.07 17.36
CA SER A 300 -1.00 13.25 18.24
C SER A 300 -2.16 14.18 17.88
N TYR A 301 -2.31 14.52 16.59
CA TYR A 301 -3.42 15.37 16.12
C TYR A 301 -4.81 14.81 16.49
N TYR A 302 -5.02 13.49 16.36
CA TYR A 302 -6.31 12.89 16.71
C TYR A 302 -6.51 12.67 18.22
N ILE A 303 -5.45 12.64 19.02
CA ILE A 303 -5.53 12.69 20.48
C ILE A 303 -5.93 14.10 20.94
N GLU A 304 -5.30 15.14 20.41
CA GLU A 304 -5.58 16.56 20.75
C GLU A 304 -6.98 17.03 20.32
N LYS A 305 -7.57 16.38 19.30
CA LYS A 305 -8.90 16.71 18.74
C LYS A 305 -10.07 16.09 19.52
N ARG A 306 -9.82 15.23 20.52
CA ARG A 306 -10.83 14.47 21.28
C ARG A 306 -11.12 15.09 22.65
#